data_AF-A0A8J5WL70-F1
#
_entry.id   AF-A0A8J5WL70-F1
#
_cell.length_a   1.000
_cell.length_b   1.000
_cell.length_c   1.000
_cell.angle_alpha   90.00
_cell.angle_beta   90.00
_cell.angle_gamma   90.00
#
_symmetry.space_group_name_H-M   'P 1'
#
loop_
_entity.id
_entity.type
_entity.pdbx_description
1 polymer ?
#
loop_
_entity_poly.entity_id
_entity_poly.type
_entity_poly.pdbx_seq_one_letter_code
_entity_poly.pdbx_strand_id
1 'polypeptide(L)' 'MSNRQVFRRFFAIGHEPTTKFLGGHLELDSNGYVDTMLDSMHTSVKGVFAIGDVQDKKYRQAITTAG' A
#
# COMPACT_ATOMS: atom_id res chain seq x y z
N MET A 1 -36.86 -10.32 0.44
CA MET A 1 -35.54 -9.81 -0.01
C MET A 1 -35.57 -9.68 -1.52
N SER A 2 -35.46 -8.45 -2.06
CA SER A 2 -35.49 -8.19 -3.50
C SER A 2 -34.14 -8.55 -4.12
N ASN A 3 -34.15 -9.48 -5.07
CA ASN A 3 -32.97 -9.88 -5.81
C ASN A 3 -32.68 -8.82 -6.90
N ARG A 4 -31.53 -8.16 -6.84
CA ARG A 4 -31.08 -7.23 -7.89
C ARG A 4 -30.19 -7.96 -8.89
N GLN A 5 -30.67 -8.07 -10.14
CA GLN A 5 -29.85 -8.47 -11.28
C GLN A 5 -28.74 -7.44 -11.49
N VAL A 6 -27.48 -7.90 -11.41
CA VAL A 6 -26.30 -7.10 -11.71
C VAL A 6 -25.37 -7.92 -12.59
N PHE A 7 -24.85 -7.30 -13.66
CA PHE A 7 -23.94 -7.99 -14.58
C PHE A 7 -22.56 -8.23 -13.98
N ARG A 8 -22.01 -7.27 -13.23
CA ARG A 8 -20.70 -7.39 -12.55
C ARG A 8 -20.69 -6.59 -11.25
N ARG A 9 -19.89 -7.05 -10.29
CA ARG A 9 -19.69 -6.40 -8.98
C ARG A 9 -18.20 -6.16 -8.75
N PHE A 10 -17.88 -4.99 -8.21
CA PHE A 10 -16.52 -4.60 -7.85
C PHE A 10 -16.48 -4.29 -6.36
N PHE A 11 -15.41 -4.71 -5.69
CA PHE A 11 -15.18 -4.44 -4.27
C PHE A 11 -14.18 -3.30 -4.13
N ALA A 12 -14.59 -2.22 -3.46
CA ALA A 12 -13.76 -1.04 -3.19
C ALA A 12 -13.79 -0.73 -1.68
N ILE A 13 -13.34 -1.69 -0.88
CA ILE A 13 -13.41 -1.66 0.60
C ILE A 13 -12.11 -1.21 1.28
N GLY A 14 -11.21 -0.57 0.53
CA GLY A 14 -9.87 -0.22 1.01
C GLY A 14 -8.87 -1.36 0.81
N HIS A 15 -7.62 -1.13 1.20
CA HIS A 15 -6.53 -2.13 1.14
C HIS A 15 -5.79 -2.10 2.47
N GLU A 16 -5.28 -3.24 2.89
CA GLU A 16 -4.45 -3.37 4.08
C GLU A 16 -3.02 -3.71 3.64
N PRO A 17 -2.03 -2.82 3.82
CA PRO A 17 -0.64 -3.12 3.48
C PRO A 17 -0.06 -4.17 4.43
N THR A 18 0.74 -5.10 3.90
CA THR A 18 1.38 -6.18 4.68
C THR A 18 2.59 -5.67 5.47
N THR A 19 2.40 -4.71 6.37
CA THR A 19 3.47 -4.09 7.18
C THR A 19 3.50 -4.59 8.62
N LYS A 20 2.51 -5.39 9.04
CA LYS A 20 2.41 -5.95 10.40
C LYS A 20 3.65 -6.72 10.87
N PHE A 21 4.34 -7.41 9.95
CA PHE A 21 5.55 -8.17 10.26
C PHE A 21 6.75 -7.29 10.65
N LEU A 22 6.71 -5.99 10.30
CA LEU A 22 7.78 -5.05 10.59
C LEU A 22 7.82 -4.64 12.07
N GLY A 23 6.77 -4.93 12.86
CA GLY A 23 6.80 -4.78 14.32
C GLY A 23 7.15 -3.37 14.82
N GLY A 24 6.92 -2.33 14.02
CA GLY A 24 7.29 -0.95 14.35
C GLY A 24 8.76 -0.56 14.11
N HIS A 25 9.54 -1.42 13.44
CA HIS A 25 10.93 -1.11 13.07
C HIS A 25 11.04 -0.07 11.94
N LEU A 26 9.97 0.18 11.20
CA LEU A 26 9.87 1.23 10.20
C LEU A 26 8.73 2.19 10.57
N GLU A 27 8.94 3.47 10.28
CA GLU A 27 7.88 4.47 10.34
C GLU A 27 6.81 4.15 9.29
N LEU A 28 5.55 4.18 9.72
CA LEU A 28 4.39 3.95 8.90
C LEU A 28 3.49 5.19 8.93
N ASP A 29 2.78 5.44 7.84
CA ASP A 29 1.73 6.46 7.80
C ASP A 29 0.49 6.02 8.61
N SER A 30 -0.47 6.93 8.79
CA SER A 30 -1.69 6.66 9.55
C SER A 30 -2.56 5.52 8.98
N ASN A 31 -2.31 5.09 7.75
CA ASN A 31 -3.00 3.97 7.09
C ASN A 31 -2.14 2.69 7.05
N GLY A 32 -0.97 2.70 7.68
CA GLY A 32 -0.07 1.54 7.79
C GLY A 32 0.86 1.32 6.60
N TYR A 33 0.96 2.25 5.66
CA TYR A 33 1.94 2.20 4.56
C TYR A 33 3.31 2.62 5.07
N VAL A 34 4.40 2.10 4.50
CA VAL A 34 5.75 2.53 4.87
C VAL A 34 5.94 3.99 4.45
N ASP A 35 6.36 4.83 5.39
CA ASP A 35 6.66 6.23 5.11
C ASP A 35 8.05 6.33 4.46
N THR A 36 8.08 6.83 3.23
CA THR A 36 9.29 7.03 2.45
C THR A 36 9.60 8.52 2.29
N MET A 37 10.88 8.85 2.24
CA MET A 37 11.29 10.24 1.95
C MET A 37 10.72 10.68 0.59
N LEU A 38 10.32 11.95 0.50
CA LEU A 38 9.69 12.52 -0.69
C LEU A 38 10.54 12.23 -1.95
N ASP A 39 9.90 11.66 -2.98
CA ASP A 39 10.52 11.22 -4.24
C ASP A 39 11.71 10.26 -4.09
N SER A 40 11.70 9.42 -3.04
CA SER A 40 12.73 8.42 -2.76
C SER A 40 12.15 7.08 -2.31
N MET A 41 12.97 6.04 -2.33
CA MET A 41 12.67 4.71 -1.77
C MET A 41 13.18 4.55 -0.33
N HIS A 42 13.87 5.57 0.20
CA HIS A 42 14.47 5.53 1.53
C HIS A 42 13.40 5.55 2.62
N THR A 43 13.51 4.59 3.54
CA THR A 43 12.70 4.55 4.77
C THR A 43 13.40 5.31 5.91
N SER A 44 12.77 5.34 7.07
CA SER A 44 13.36 5.85 8.32
C SER A 44 14.62 5.09 8.78
N VAL A 45 14.85 3.86 8.28
CA VAL A 45 16.05 3.07 8.62
C VAL A 45 17.03 3.09 7.45
N LYS A 46 18.25 3.58 7.72
CA LYS A 46 19.32 3.62 6.74
C LYS A 46 19.64 2.21 6.21
N GLY A 47 19.62 2.07 4.88
CA GLY A 47 19.87 0.80 4.20
C GLY A 47 18.62 -0.06 4.00
N VAL A 48 17.46 0.38 4.49
CA VAL A 48 16.15 -0.25 4.23
C VAL A 48 15.36 0.63 3.27
N PHE A 49 14.82 -0.02 2.23
CA PHE A 49 14.09 0.63 1.14
C PHE A 49 12.69 0.02 1.02
N ALA A 50 11.70 0.82 0.67
CA ALA A 50 10.34 0.37 0.38
C ALA A 50 9.98 0.70 -1.07
N ILE A 51 9.36 -0.25 -1.76
CA ILE A 51 8.95 -0.14 -3.17
C ILE A 51 7.56 -0.76 -3.37
N GLY A 52 6.86 -0.33 -4.42
CA GLY A 52 5.55 -0.87 -4.75
C GLY A 52 4.42 -0.45 -3.81
N ASP A 53 3.32 -1.21 -3.83
CA ASP A 53 2.08 -0.92 -3.10
C ASP A 53 2.28 -0.76 -1.58
N VAL A 54 3.38 -1.23 -1.00
CA VAL A 54 3.66 -1.06 0.44
C VAL A 54 3.97 0.39 0.83
N GLN A 55 4.35 1.24 -0.14
CA GLN A 55 4.56 2.69 0.01
C GLN A 55 3.73 3.53 -0.97
N ASP A 56 3.25 2.94 -2.08
CA ASP A 56 2.38 3.62 -3.05
C ASP A 56 0.89 3.42 -2.74
N LYS A 57 0.27 4.45 -2.18
CA LYS A 57 -1.18 4.54 -1.97
C LYS A 57 -1.96 5.13 -3.15
N LYS A 58 -1.28 5.68 -4.16
CA LYS A 58 -1.87 6.53 -5.20
C LYS A 58 -2.08 5.82 -6.53
N TYR A 59 -1.10 5.04 -7.00
CA TYR A 59 -1.17 4.45 -8.34
C TYR A 59 -1.54 2.97 -8.31
N ARG A 60 -0.91 2.15 -7.44
CA ARG A 60 -1.24 0.71 -7.28
C ARG A 60 -1.40 -0.02 -8.62
N GLN A 61 -0.55 0.29 -9.58
CA GLN A 61 -0.49 -0.36 -10.88
C GLN A 61 0.72 -1.27 -10.91
N ALA A 62 0.62 -2.43 -11.56
CA ALA A 62 1.75 -3.34 -11.72
C ALA A 62 2.99 -2.64 -12.32
N ILE A 63 2.80 -1.68 -13.23
CA ILE A 63 3.89 -0.92 -13.85
C ILE A 63 4.55 0.10 -12.91
N THR A 64 3.81 0.69 -11.96
CA THR A 64 4.41 1.59 -10.96
C THR A 64 5.10 0.82 -9.83
N THR A 65 4.70 -0.43 -9.62
CA THR A 65 5.24 -1.31 -8.58
C THR A 65 6.44 -2.13 -9.05
N ALA A 66 6.56 -2.42 -10.34
CA ALA A 66 7.68 -3.18 -10.90
C ALA A 66 9.01 -2.42 -10.92
N GLY A 67 8.97 -1.08 -11.02
CA GLY A 67 10.16 -0.28 -11.33
C GLY A 67 10.54 -0.37 -12.80
#